data_AF-A0A7S0LF27-F1
#
_entry.id   AF-A0A7S0LF27-F1
#
_cell.length_a   1.000
_cell.length_b   1.000
_cell.length_c   1.000
_cell.angle_alpha   90.00
_cell.angle_beta   90.00
_cell.angle_gamma   90.00
#
_symmetry.space_group_name_H-M   'P 1'
#
loop_
_entity.id
_entity.type
_entity.pdbx_description
1 polymer ?
#
loop_
_entity_poly.entity_id
_entity_poly.type
_entity_poly.pdbx_seq_one_letter_code
_entity_poly.pdbx_strand_id
1 'polypeptide(L)'
;MHAQVVCALLEGCGRFLHRHRESHARTEAILELIVKMRSVVRLPTELLVALDTAVALTRPPEVVRVQVQAREPMHQFVVHLLHKLLNKYNVDKVLRQLRKLPWNANPQVEVWFREALISCAEVKFHAVALVASVASGLVRFQEGPVLRTVDAAVERLRVAIDRNDSRQCQSRMCLIRLMGELYSYRLLDSAAITKLLFTLVPKASGVWGNVVPISHLPAHIETRRGGSPAARPLMQAGEPMIDGPE
;
A
#
# COMPACT_ATOMS: atom_id res chain seq x y z
N MET A 1 -32.17 -24.01 19.61
CA MET A 1 -31.24 -25.07 20.10
C MET A 1 -30.44 -25.73 18.98
N HIS A 2 -31.05 -26.25 17.90
CA HIS A 2 -30.31 -26.94 16.83
C HIS A 2 -29.26 -26.08 16.10
N ALA A 3 -29.56 -24.81 15.82
CA ALA A 3 -28.65 -23.93 15.08
C ALA A 3 -27.35 -23.58 15.84
N GLN A 4 -27.40 -23.46 17.17
CA GLN A 4 -26.20 -23.17 17.99
C GLN A 4 -25.21 -24.34 17.98
N VAL A 5 -25.71 -25.58 18.02
CA VAL A 5 -24.88 -26.80 17.94
C VAL A 5 -24.20 -26.89 16.57
N VAL A 6 -24.92 -26.51 15.50
CA VAL A 6 -24.36 -26.46 14.14
C VAL A 6 -23.27 -25.39 14.02
N CYS A 7 -23.46 -24.19 14.58
CA CYS A 7 -22.41 -23.16 14.62
C CYS A 7 -21.16 -23.67 15.34
N ALA A 8 -21.31 -24.24 16.55
CA ALA A 8 -20.19 -24.76 17.32
C ALA A 8 -19.43 -25.89 16.59
N LEU A 9 -20.16 -26.77 15.88
CA LEU A 9 -19.56 -27.82 15.07
C LEU A 9 -18.76 -27.24 13.89
N LEU A 10 -19.33 -26.28 13.17
CA LEU A 10 -18.69 -25.66 12.00
C LEU A 10 -17.46 -24.83 12.40
N GLU A 11 -17.51 -24.13 13.54
CA GLU A 11 -16.38 -23.39 14.10
C GLU A 11 -15.23 -24.33 14.49
N GLY A 12 -15.52 -25.48 15.08
CA GLY A 12 -14.50 -26.43 15.54
C GLY A 12 -13.89 -27.26 14.41
N CYS A 13 -14.72 -27.92 13.60
CA CYS A 13 -14.26 -28.93 12.63
C CYS A 13 -14.72 -28.68 11.19
N GLY A 14 -15.52 -27.65 10.91
CA GLY A 14 -16.11 -27.46 9.59
C GLY A 14 -15.07 -27.21 8.48
N ARG A 15 -13.96 -26.53 8.77
CA ARG A 15 -12.84 -26.37 7.81
C ARG A 15 -12.15 -27.70 7.46
N PHE A 16 -12.07 -28.60 8.43
CA PHE A 16 -11.49 -29.94 8.23
C PHE A 16 -12.42 -30.80 7.37
N LEU A 17 -13.71 -30.82 7.71
CA LEU A 17 -14.73 -31.58 6.99
C LEU A 17 -14.92 -31.08 5.55
N HIS A 18 -14.88 -29.77 5.33
CA HIS A 18 -15.00 -29.20 3.99
C HIS A 18 -13.78 -29.49 3.10
N ARG A 19 -12.59 -29.74 3.66
CA ARG A 19 -11.37 -30.01 2.87
C ARG A 19 -11.14 -31.48 2.54
N HIS A 20 -11.80 -32.40 3.22
CA HIS A 20 -11.57 -33.82 3.05
C HIS A 20 -12.51 -34.41 1.99
N ARG A 21 -11.98 -35.20 1.04
CA ARG A 21 -12.74 -35.66 -0.14
C ARG A 21 -14.00 -36.47 0.21
N GLU A 22 -13.94 -37.25 1.29
CA GLU A 22 -15.03 -38.12 1.72
C GLU A 22 -16.20 -37.36 2.37
N SER A 23 -15.91 -36.26 3.07
CA SER A 23 -16.91 -35.47 3.82
C SER A 23 -17.26 -34.13 3.17
N HIS A 24 -16.53 -33.71 2.12
CA HIS A 24 -16.76 -32.46 1.40
C HIS A 24 -18.20 -32.34 0.89
N ALA A 25 -18.70 -33.33 0.14
CA ALA A 25 -20.03 -33.26 -0.47
C ALA A 25 -21.16 -33.12 0.57
N ARG A 26 -21.03 -33.81 1.71
CA ARG A 26 -22.00 -33.72 2.82
C ARG A 26 -21.92 -32.36 3.52
N THR A 27 -20.71 -31.86 3.75
CA THR A 27 -20.49 -30.57 4.41
C THR A 27 -20.99 -29.42 3.53
N GLU A 28 -20.79 -29.49 2.22
CA GLU A 28 -21.29 -28.50 1.26
C GLU A 28 -22.83 -28.46 1.25
N ALA A 29 -23.48 -29.63 1.22
CA ALA A 29 -24.95 -29.72 1.31
C ALA A 29 -25.50 -29.12 2.62
N ILE A 30 -24.79 -29.31 3.74
CA ILE A 30 -25.15 -28.70 5.03
C ILE A 30 -24.99 -27.18 4.97
N LEU A 31 -23.89 -26.67 4.40
CA LEU A 31 -23.67 -25.23 4.24
C LEU A 31 -24.74 -24.58 3.35
N GLU A 32 -25.14 -25.23 2.25
CA GLU A 32 -26.25 -24.76 1.40
C GLU A 32 -27.58 -24.73 2.15
N LEU A 33 -27.86 -25.75 2.96
CA LEU A 33 -29.07 -25.80 3.78
C LEU A 33 -29.07 -24.65 4.79
N ILE A 34 -27.94 -24.36 5.42
CA ILE A 34 -27.77 -23.25 6.39
C ILE A 34 -28.04 -21.90 5.71
N VAL A 35 -27.49 -21.68 4.52
CA VAL A 35 -27.72 -20.45 3.73
C VAL A 35 -29.18 -20.32 3.30
N LYS A 36 -29.86 -21.43 2.96
CA LYS A 36 -31.30 -21.42 2.65
C LYS A 36 -32.15 -21.21 3.90
N MET A 37 -31.81 -21.82 5.04
CA MET A 37 -32.54 -21.63 6.29
C MET A 37 -32.44 -20.18 6.79
N ARG A 38 -31.32 -19.50 6.52
CA ARG A 38 -31.14 -18.07 6.79
C ARG A 38 -32.18 -17.19 6.10
N SER A 39 -32.62 -17.52 4.88
CA SER A 39 -33.60 -16.69 4.14
C SER A 39 -35.05 -17.01 4.50
N VAL A 40 -35.32 -18.22 5.00
CA VAL A 40 -36.67 -18.72 5.29
C VAL A 40 -37.06 -18.56 6.75
N VAL A 41 -36.11 -18.61 7.69
CA VAL A 41 -36.38 -18.62 9.13
C VAL A 41 -35.92 -17.30 9.76
N ARG A 42 -36.80 -16.65 10.54
CA ARG A 42 -36.43 -15.48 11.37
C ARG A 42 -35.63 -15.96 12.59
N LEU A 43 -34.31 -15.94 12.47
CA LEU A 43 -33.38 -16.22 13.56
C LEU A 43 -33.00 -14.92 14.31
N PRO A 44 -32.67 -15.00 15.61
CA PRO A 44 -32.13 -13.85 16.34
C PRO A 44 -30.81 -13.37 15.74
N THR A 45 -30.57 -12.06 15.76
CA THR A 45 -29.43 -11.40 15.11
C THR A 45 -28.07 -11.96 15.53
N GLU A 46 -27.90 -12.26 16.82
CA GLU A 46 -26.66 -12.85 17.36
C GLU A 46 -26.32 -14.19 16.70
N LEU A 47 -27.34 -15.02 16.50
CA LEU A 47 -27.18 -16.34 15.89
C LEU A 47 -26.92 -16.25 14.39
N LEU A 48 -27.48 -15.24 13.70
CA LEU A 48 -27.17 -14.96 12.30
C LEU A 48 -25.71 -14.55 12.12
N VAL A 49 -25.19 -13.69 13.00
CA VAL A 49 -23.78 -13.27 12.97
C VAL A 49 -22.85 -14.45 13.26
N ALA A 50 -23.19 -15.30 14.25
CA ALA A 50 -22.43 -16.51 14.55
C ALA A 50 -22.42 -17.49 13.36
N LEU A 51 -23.58 -17.67 12.70
CA LEU A 51 -23.72 -18.51 11.53
C LEU A 51 -22.88 -17.99 10.35
N ASP A 52 -22.92 -16.69 10.08
CA ASP A 52 -22.16 -16.06 8.99
C ASP A 52 -20.64 -16.18 9.23
N THR A 53 -20.22 -16.04 10.49
CA THR A 53 -18.83 -16.24 10.89
C THR A 53 -18.42 -17.70 10.69
N ALA A 54 -19.22 -18.66 11.15
CA ALA A 54 -18.96 -20.09 10.99
C ALA A 54 -18.92 -20.52 9.51
N VAL A 55 -19.84 -20.03 8.68
CA VAL A 55 -19.84 -20.28 7.23
C VAL A 55 -18.59 -19.68 6.56
N ALA A 56 -18.21 -18.45 6.93
CA ALA A 56 -17.00 -17.81 6.41
C ALA A 56 -15.71 -18.52 6.84
N LEU A 57 -15.66 -19.12 8.03
CA LEU A 57 -14.51 -19.88 8.51
C LEU A 57 -14.36 -21.24 7.81
N THR A 58 -15.49 -21.88 7.50
CA THR A 58 -15.53 -23.20 6.84
C THR A 58 -15.25 -23.11 5.35
N ARG A 59 -15.89 -22.15 4.67
CA ARG A 59 -15.63 -21.77 3.28
C ARG A 59 -14.96 -20.38 3.26
N PRO A 60 -13.65 -20.29 3.57
CA PRO A 60 -12.94 -19.03 3.42
C PRO A 60 -13.10 -18.56 1.97
N PRO A 61 -13.36 -17.26 1.74
CA PRO A 61 -13.45 -16.73 0.38
C PRO A 61 -12.20 -17.13 -0.38
N GLU A 62 -12.35 -17.46 -1.67
CA GLU A 62 -11.21 -17.75 -2.52
C GLU A 62 -10.30 -16.52 -2.55
N VAL A 63 -9.30 -16.52 -1.67
CA VAL A 63 -8.19 -15.60 -1.78
C VAL A 63 -7.45 -16.09 -3.01
N VAL A 64 -7.72 -15.44 -4.14
CA VAL A 64 -6.93 -15.61 -5.35
C VAL A 64 -5.49 -15.45 -4.90
N ARG A 65 -4.76 -16.57 -4.83
CA ARG A 65 -3.33 -16.52 -4.58
C ARG A 65 -2.79 -15.68 -5.71
N VAL A 66 -2.36 -14.46 -5.40
CA VAL A 66 -1.70 -13.60 -6.37
C VAL A 66 -0.55 -14.43 -6.92
N GLN A 67 -0.70 -14.91 -8.16
CA GLN A 67 0.36 -15.59 -8.85
C GLN A 67 1.44 -14.54 -9.04
N VAL A 68 2.47 -14.59 -8.19
CA VAL A 68 3.63 -13.72 -8.35
C VAL A 68 4.28 -14.18 -9.64
N GLN A 69 4.04 -13.45 -10.73
CA GLN A 69 4.75 -13.66 -11.97
C GLN A 69 6.25 -13.75 -11.67
N ALA A 70 6.89 -14.81 -12.17
CA ALA A 70 8.32 -14.98 -12.04
C ALA A 70 9.00 -13.80 -12.72
N ARG A 71 9.50 -12.84 -11.93
CA ARG A 71 10.29 -11.73 -12.44
C ARG A 71 11.52 -12.29 -13.13
N GLU A 72 11.92 -11.71 -14.25
CA GLU A 72 13.14 -12.15 -14.93
C GLU A 72 14.35 -12.11 -13.97
N PRO A 73 15.31 -13.05 -14.09
CA PRO A 73 16.46 -13.13 -13.19
C PRO A 73 17.25 -11.81 -13.12
N MET A 74 17.34 -11.07 -14.23
CA MET A 74 18.01 -9.77 -14.27
C MET A 74 17.27 -8.71 -13.47
N HIS A 75 15.94 -8.63 -13.57
CA HIS A 75 15.14 -7.73 -12.75
C HIS A 75 15.31 -8.07 -11.26
N GLN A 76 15.25 -9.36 -10.89
CA GLN A 76 15.46 -9.79 -9.51
C GLN A 76 16.85 -9.40 -8.99
N PHE A 77 17.88 -9.49 -9.83
CA PHE A 77 19.23 -9.07 -9.48
C PHE A 77 19.31 -7.58 -9.18
N VAL A 78 18.75 -6.71 -10.03
CA VAL A 78 18.73 -5.26 -9.80
C VAL A 78 18.00 -4.90 -8.51
N VAL A 79 16.84 -5.52 -8.27
CA VAL A 79 16.09 -5.33 -7.01
C VAL A 79 16.91 -5.82 -5.81
N HIS A 80 17.59 -6.97 -5.92
CA HIS A 80 18.44 -7.49 -4.85
C HIS A 80 19.59 -6.54 -4.51
N LEU A 81 20.25 -5.96 -5.52
CA LEU A 81 21.34 -5.00 -5.32
C LEU A 81 20.89 -3.78 -4.51
N LEU A 82 19.78 -3.15 -4.91
CA LEU A 82 19.29 -1.92 -4.29
C LEU A 82 18.55 -2.18 -2.98
N HIS A 83 17.71 -3.22 -2.90
CA HIS A 83 16.85 -3.45 -1.74
C HIS A 83 17.52 -4.24 -0.64
N LYS A 84 18.36 -5.24 -0.96
CA LYS A 84 18.92 -6.15 0.06
C LYS A 84 20.38 -5.88 0.36
N LEU A 85 21.20 -5.67 -0.67
CA LEU A 85 22.63 -5.50 -0.46
C LEU A 85 23.00 -4.07 -0.08
N LEU A 86 22.35 -3.04 -0.60
CA LEU A 86 22.78 -1.66 -0.41
C LEU A 86 22.90 -1.25 1.07
N ASN A 87 24.10 -0.83 1.45
CA ASN A 87 24.48 -0.35 2.76
C ASN A 87 25.63 0.68 2.63
N LYS A 88 25.89 1.47 3.68
CA LYS A 88 26.89 2.56 3.67
C LYS A 88 28.29 2.11 3.26
N TYR A 89 28.67 0.87 3.57
CA TYR A 89 30.02 0.32 3.31
C TYR A 89 30.17 -0.34 1.94
N ASN A 90 29.09 -0.60 1.21
CA ASN A 90 29.13 -1.36 -0.03
C ASN A 90 28.55 -0.62 -1.24
N VAL A 91 28.30 0.68 -1.11
CA VAL A 91 27.85 1.57 -2.19
C VAL A 91 28.73 1.41 -3.43
N ASP A 92 30.05 1.44 -3.28
CA ASP A 92 30.99 1.29 -4.40
C ASP A 92 30.87 -0.08 -5.08
N LYS A 93 30.64 -1.15 -4.31
CA LYS A 93 30.48 -2.50 -4.86
C LYS A 93 29.20 -2.58 -5.68
N VAL A 94 28.09 -2.06 -5.15
CA VAL A 94 26.79 -2.01 -5.85
C VAL A 94 26.89 -1.17 -7.11
N LEU A 95 27.51 0.00 -7.05
CA LEU A 95 27.71 0.87 -8.21
C LEU A 95 28.56 0.18 -9.29
N ARG A 96 29.64 -0.52 -8.90
CA ARG A 96 30.44 -1.32 -9.84
C ARG A 96 29.61 -2.41 -10.53
N GLN A 97 28.66 -3.03 -9.85
CA GLN A 97 27.78 -4.05 -10.43
C GLN A 97 26.73 -3.44 -11.36
N LEU A 98 26.11 -2.32 -10.97
CA LEU A 98 25.12 -1.62 -11.79
C LEU A 98 25.71 -1.12 -13.12
N ARG A 99 26.98 -0.67 -13.12
CA ARG A 99 27.67 -0.27 -14.36
C ARG A 99 27.88 -1.42 -15.36
N LYS A 100 27.94 -2.66 -14.88
CA LYS A 100 28.16 -3.84 -15.74
C LYS A 100 26.88 -4.33 -16.41
N LEU A 101 25.72 -3.74 -16.09
CA LEU A 101 24.47 -4.08 -16.73
C LEU A 101 24.47 -3.64 -18.21
N PRO A 102 23.77 -4.37 -19.10
CA PRO A 102 23.74 -4.07 -20.52
C PRO A 102 22.76 -2.93 -20.85
N TRP A 103 23.08 -1.69 -20.41
CA TRP A 103 22.22 -0.51 -20.56
C TRP A 103 21.84 -0.19 -22.01
N ASN A 104 22.75 -0.38 -22.97
CA ASN A 104 22.51 -0.09 -24.39
C ASN A 104 21.85 -1.25 -25.13
N ALA A 105 22.10 -2.49 -24.70
CA ALA A 105 21.62 -3.67 -25.42
C ALA A 105 20.19 -4.05 -25.03
N ASN A 106 19.74 -3.70 -23.82
CA ASN A 106 18.39 -4.00 -23.38
C ASN A 106 17.74 -2.78 -22.69
N PRO A 107 16.71 -2.16 -23.30
CA PRO A 107 16.01 -1.02 -22.71
C PRO A 107 15.24 -1.39 -21.43
N GLN A 108 14.96 -2.68 -21.19
CA GLN A 108 14.29 -3.14 -19.97
C GLN A 108 15.15 -2.91 -18.72
N VAL A 109 16.48 -2.83 -18.84
CA VAL A 109 17.39 -2.56 -17.71
C VAL A 109 17.06 -1.21 -17.06
N GLU A 110 16.76 -0.20 -17.87
CA GLU A 110 16.35 1.10 -17.36
C GLU A 110 15.03 1.00 -16.60
N VAL A 111 14.05 0.25 -17.13
CA VAL A 111 12.75 0.05 -16.50
C VAL A 111 12.91 -0.62 -15.12
N TRP A 112 13.69 -1.70 -15.06
CA TRP A 112 13.94 -2.42 -13.81
C TRP A 112 14.69 -1.56 -12.79
N PHE A 113 15.69 -0.79 -13.25
CA PHE A 113 16.42 0.13 -12.39
C PHE A 113 15.50 1.21 -11.82
N ARG A 114 14.68 1.83 -12.68
CA ARG A 114 13.72 2.86 -12.29
C ARG A 114 12.72 2.34 -11.24
N GLU A 115 12.11 1.18 -11.51
CA GLU A 115 11.17 0.55 -10.59
C GLU A 115 11.84 0.18 -9.27
N ALA A 116 13.03 -0.42 -9.31
CA ALA A 116 13.77 -0.81 -8.12
C ALA A 116 14.21 0.41 -7.29
N LEU A 117 14.64 1.49 -7.92
CA LEU A 117 15.07 2.72 -7.27
C LEU A 117 13.91 3.40 -6.53
N ILE A 118 12.80 3.63 -7.24
CA ILE A 118 11.61 4.28 -6.66
C ILE A 118 11.03 3.42 -5.54
N SER A 119 10.85 2.12 -5.77
CA SER A 119 10.33 1.21 -4.74
C SER A 119 11.27 1.08 -3.53
N CYS A 120 12.59 1.15 -3.72
CA CYS A 120 13.53 1.11 -2.60
C CYS A 120 13.35 2.35 -1.71
N ALA A 121 13.22 3.51 -2.34
CA ALA A 121 12.98 4.76 -1.64
C ALA A 121 11.64 4.74 -0.89
N GLU A 122 10.56 4.26 -1.51
CA GLU A 122 9.23 4.19 -0.90
C GLU A 122 9.18 3.30 0.36
N VAL A 123 9.99 2.23 0.43
CA VAL A 123 9.94 1.23 1.51
C VAL A 123 10.94 1.49 2.63
N LYS A 124 12.17 1.94 2.32
CA LYS A 124 13.27 2.01 3.30
C LYS A 124 13.76 3.44 3.52
N PHE A 125 13.22 4.12 4.53
CA PHE A 125 13.56 5.50 4.85
C PHE A 125 15.08 5.76 5.00
N HIS A 126 15.82 4.87 5.67
CA HIS A 126 17.28 5.02 5.85
C HIS A 126 18.09 4.78 4.57
N ALA A 127 17.54 4.02 3.60
CA ALA A 127 18.22 3.72 2.36
C ALA A 127 18.09 4.84 1.32
N VAL A 128 17.16 5.79 1.51
CA VAL A 128 16.88 6.88 0.55
C VAL A 128 18.14 7.65 0.18
N ALA A 129 18.96 8.05 1.16
CA ALA A 129 20.22 8.76 0.91
C ALA A 129 21.24 7.90 0.14
N LEU A 130 21.32 6.60 0.46
CA LEU A 130 22.22 5.67 -0.23
C LEU A 130 21.80 5.48 -1.70
N VAL A 131 20.51 5.39 -1.95
CA VAL A 131 19.96 5.24 -3.30
C VAL A 131 20.25 6.48 -4.15
N ALA A 132 20.09 7.69 -3.58
CA ALA A 132 20.46 8.93 -4.26
C ALA A 132 21.97 9.02 -4.53
N SER A 133 22.81 8.56 -3.60
CA SER A 133 24.25 8.43 -3.79
C SER A 133 24.60 7.49 -4.96
N VAL A 134 23.95 6.32 -5.03
CA VAL A 134 24.13 5.38 -6.15
C VAL A 134 23.72 6.01 -7.48
N ALA A 135 22.58 6.70 -7.52
CA ALA A 135 22.12 7.39 -8.73
C ALA A 135 23.15 8.42 -9.20
N SER A 136 23.66 9.26 -8.30
CA SER A 136 24.62 10.31 -8.66
C SER A 136 25.96 9.77 -9.15
N GLY A 137 26.44 8.69 -8.54
CA GLY A 137 27.63 8.00 -9.02
C GLY A 137 27.43 7.29 -10.37
N LEU A 138 26.20 6.89 -10.71
CA LEU A 138 25.86 6.22 -11.96
C LEU A 138 25.67 7.20 -13.14
N VAL A 139 25.22 8.44 -12.88
CA VAL A 139 25.03 9.48 -13.93
C VAL A 139 26.25 9.64 -14.82
N ARG A 140 27.46 9.59 -14.25
CA ARG A 140 28.72 9.75 -14.99
C ARG A 140 28.94 8.71 -16.09
N PHE A 141 28.29 7.56 -16.00
CA PHE A 141 28.41 6.46 -16.94
C PHE A 141 27.15 6.28 -17.80
N GLN A 142 25.98 6.56 -17.21
CA GLN A 142 24.67 6.32 -17.80
C GLN A 142 23.75 7.52 -17.51
N GLU A 143 24.07 8.67 -18.12
CA GLU A 143 23.35 9.92 -17.86
C GLU A 143 21.86 9.83 -18.22
N GLY A 144 21.54 9.48 -19.46
CA GLY A 144 20.16 9.44 -19.96
C GLY A 144 19.21 8.56 -19.13
N PRO A 145 19.52 7.27 -18.90
CA PRO A 145 18.67 6.39 -18.09
C PRO A 145 18.48 6.87 -16.64
N VAL A 146 19.51 7.45 -16.03
CA VAL A 146 19.43 7.93 -14.66
C VAL A 146 18.59 9.21 -14.57
N LEU A 147 18.76 10.15 -15.50
CA LEU A 147 17.94 11.37 -15.54
C LEU A 147 16.45 11.04 -15.75
N ARG A 148 16.12 10.12 -16.67
CA ARG A 148 14.73 9.65 -16.84
C ARG A 148 14.16 8.96 -15.60
N THR A 149 15.02 8.30 -14.82
CA THR A 149 14.62 7.72 -13.53
C THR A 149 14.32 8.79 -12.48
N VAL A 150 15.12 9.87 -12.45
CA VAL A 150 14.87 11.04 -11.59
C VAL A 150 13.56 11.73 -11.98
N ASP A 151 13.33 11.96 -13.27
CA ASP A 151 12.08 12.55 -13.78
C ASP A 151 10.87 11.69 -13.38
N ALA A 152 10.97 10.37 -13.52
CA ALA A 152 9.92 9.46 -13.09
C ALA A 152 9.67 9.49 -11.57
N ALA A 153 10.71 9.67 -10.76
CA ALA A 153 10.55 9.82 -9.31
C ALA A 153 9.88 11.15 -8.92
N VAL A 154 10.21 12.24 -9.63
CA VAL A 154 9.55 13.55 -9.49
C VAL A 154 8.07 13.44 -9.87
N GLU A 155 7.76 12.80 -11.00
CA GLU A 155 6.38 12.60 -11.45
C GLU A 155 5.59 11.71 -10.49
N ARG A 156 6.21 10.63 -9.99
CA ARG A 156 5.62 9.76 -8.97
C ARG A 156 5.24 10.52 -7.71
N LEU A 157 6.09 11.46 -7.27
CA LEU A 157 5.79 12.33 -6.14
C LEU A 157 4.61 13.26 -6.43
N ARG A 158 4.58 13.92 -7.61
CA ARG A 158 3.45 14.78 -8.01
C ARG A 158 2.13 14.03 -7.97
N VAL A 159 2.07 12.86 -8.59
CA VAL A 159 0.88 11.98 -8.54
C VAL A 159 0.51 11.58 -7.11
N ALA A 160 1.50 11.32 -6.24
CA ALA A 160 1.25 10.98 -4.84
C ALA A 160 0.71 12.16 -4.01
N ILE A 161 1.10 13.38 -4.34
CA ILE A 161 0.56 14.63 -3.75
C ILE A 161 -0.87 14.85 -4.25
N ASP A 162 -1.11 14.75 -5.55
CA ASP A 162 -2.41 14.99 -6.17
C ASP A 162 -3.48 13.99 -5.69
N ARG A 163 -3.12 12.71 -5.55
CA ARG A 163 -4.02 11.67 -5.02
C ARG A 163 -4.35 11.88 -3.54
N ASN A 164 -3.41 12.45 -2.78
CA ASN A 164 -3.51 12.70 -1.34
C ASN A 164 -4.11 11.55 -0.50
N ASP A 165 -3.80 10.29 -0.85
CA ASP A 165 -4.28 9.12 -0.12
C ASP A 165 -3.57 9.00 1.24
N SER A 166 -4.35 8.85 2.32
CA SER A 166 -3.86 8.72 3.69
C SER A 166 -3.13 7.39 3.92
N ARG A 167 -3.48 6.33 3.17
CA ARG A 167 -2.81 5.02 3.25
C ARG A 167 -1.37 5.07 2.72
N GLN A 168 -1.06 6.04 1.87
CA GLN A 168 0.25 6.20 1.22
C GLN A 168 1.10 7.31 1.84
N CYS A 169 0.74 7.84 3.02
CA CYS A 169 1.47 8.91 3.69
C CYS A 169 2.96 8.58 3.91
N GLN A 170 3.29 7.34 4.28
CA GLN A 170 4.68 6.92 4.51
C GLN A 170 5.49 6.93 3.20
N SER A 171 4.95 6.33 2.14
CA SER A 171 5.57 6.31 0.81
C SER A 171 5.77 7.74 0.27
N ARG A 172 4.76 8.61 0.43
CA ARG A 172 4.86 10.03 0.05
C ARG A 172 5.96 10.76 0.83
N MET A 173 6.09 10.53 2.14
CA MET A 173 7.16 11.11 2.95
C MET A 173 8.55 10.65 2.47
N CYS A 174 8.68 9.36 2.15
CA CYS A 174 9.90 8.81 1.58
C CYS A 174 10.27 9.43 0.22
N LEU A 175 9.29 9.63 -0.66
CA LEU A 175 9.50 10.28 -1.96
C LEU A 175 9.91 11.75 -1.80
N ILE A 176 9.31 12.49 -0.85
CA ILE A 176 9.73 13.86 -0.54
C ILE A 176 11.17 13.87 -0.03
N ARG A 177 11.54 12.95 0.86
CA ARG A 177 12.93 12.81 1.32
C ARG A 177 13.87 12.50 0.16
N LEU A 178 13.47 11.62 -0.77
CA LEU A 178 14.25 11.30 -1.96
C LEU A 178 14.53 12.55 -2.79
N MET A 179 13.56 13.43 -3.01
CA MET A 179 13.80 14.69 -3.74
C MET A 179 14.83 15.58 -3.06
N GLY A 180 14.80 15.68 -1.73
CA GLY A 180 15.79 16.42 -0.97
C GLY A 180 17.21 15.84 -1.07
N GLU A 181 17.32 14.51 -1.07
CA GLU A 181 18.60 13.83 -1.29
C GLU A 181 19.09 13.99 -2.73
N LEU A 182 18.22 13.85 -3.73
CA LEU A 182 18.56 14.07 -5.14
C LEU A 182 19.07 15.50 -5.39
N TYR A 183 18.47 16.50 -4.75
CA TYR A 183 19.00 17.87 -4.75
C TYR A 183 20.38 17.96 -4.09
N SER A 184 20.56 17.34 -2.92
CA SER A 184 21.86 17.31 -2.21
C SER A 184 22.98 16.68 -3.04
N TYR A 185 22.66 15.67 -3.83
CA TYR A 185 23.58 15.00 -4.76
C TYR A 185 23.66 15.65 -6.16
N ARG A 186 23.09 16.85 -6.34
CA ARG A 186 23.11 17.63 -7.61
C ARG A 186 22.46 16.93 -8.81
N LEU A 187 21.46 16.10 -8.56
CA LEU A 187 20.61 15.49 -9.59
C LEU A 187 19.34 16.29 -9.90
N LEU A 188 19.04 17.29 -9.05
CA LEU A 188 17.94 18.22 -9.25
C LEU A 188 18.45 19.65 -9.09
N ASP A 189 17.94 20.53 -9.93
CA ASP A 189 18.24 21.96 -9.85
C ASP A 189 17.43 22.67 -8.77
N SER A 190 17.92 23.83 -8.33
CA SER A 190 17.22 24.72 -7.39
C SER A 190 15.82 25.08 -7.89
N ALA A 191 15.66 25.36 -9.18
CA ALA A 191 14.36 25.65 -9.78
C ALA A 191 13.38 24.48 -9.67
N ALA A 192 13.86 23.24 -9.81
CA ALA A 192 13.02 22.05 -9.73
C ALA A 192 12.55 21.80 -8.28
N ILE A 193 13.46 21.87 -7.30
CA ILE A 193 13.09 21.67 -5.90
C ILE A 193 12.17 22.80 -5.39
N THR A 194 12.41 24.05 -5.79
CA THR A 194 11.52 25.16 -5.42
C THR A 194 10.13 24.98 -6.02
N LYS A 195 10.00 24.56 -7.28
CA LYS A 195 8.69 24.22 -7.88
C LYS A 195 7.98 23.11 -7.11
N LEU A 196 8.70 22.06 -6.70
CA LEU A 196 8.13 20.97 -5.89
C LEU A 196 7.67 21.46 -4.51
N LEU A 197 8.46 22.32 -3.85
CA LEU A 197 8.06 22.94 -2.58
C LEU A 197 6.80 23.79 -2.76
N PHE A 198 6.69 24.56 -3.83
CA PHE A 198 5.45 25.30 -4.15
C PHE A 198 4.24 24.40 -4.39
N THR A 199 4.42 23.21 -4.97
CA THR A 199 3.31 22.25 -5.10
C THR A 199 2.86 21.64 -3.76
N LEU A 200 3.74 21.61 -2.76
CA LEU A 200 3.39 21.16 -1.40
C LEU A 200 2.68 22.23 -0.58
N VAL A 201 2.97 23.51 -0.86
CA VAL A 201 2.22 24.61 -0.25
C VAL A 201 0.77 24.47 -0.70
N PRO A 202 -0.21 24.43 0.23
CA PRO A 202 -1.61 24.43 -0.15
C PRO A 202 -1.86 25.59 -1.11
N LYS A 203 -2.49 25.33 -2.25
CA LYS A 203 -3.13 26.40 -3.02
C LYS A 203 -4.20 26.97 -2.10
N ALA A 204 -3.85 27.99 -1.32
CA ALA A 204 -4.78 28.73 -0.51
C ALA A 204 -5.90 29.15 -1.46
N SER A 205 -7.12 28.69 -1.18
CA SER A 205 -8.32 29.22 -1.78
C SER A 205 -8.39 30.70 -1.43
N GLY A 206 -7.83 31.53 -2.31
CA GLY A 206 -8.20 32.94 -2.49
C GLY A 206 -7.93 33.93 -1.36
N VAL A 207 -7.36 33.56 -0.21
CA VAL A 207 -7.11 34.53 0.88
C VAL A 207 -5.78 34.21 1.57
N TRP A 208 -4.85 35.16 1.51
CA TRP A 208 -3.67 35.18 2.37
C TRP A 208 -4.14 35.13 3.83
N GLY A 209 -3.85 34.04 4.56
CA GLY A 209 -4.07 34.01 6.02
C GLY A 209 -4.42 32.66 6.64
N ASN A 210 -5.00 31.70 5.91
CA ASN A 210 -5.36 30.40 6.51
C ASN A 210 -4.52 29.25 5.94
N VAL A 211 -3.44 28.94 6.65
CA VAL A 211 -2.61 27.74 6.44
C VAL A 211 -3.43 26.53 6.88
N VAL A 212 -3.85 25.67 5.95
CA VAL A 212 -4.26 24.30 6.29
C VAL A 212 -2.98 23.48 6.40
N PRO A 213 -2.55 23.07 7.61
CA PRO A 213 -1.31 22.33 7.76
C PRO A 213 -1.47 20.92 7.19
N ILE A 214 -0.40 20.36 6.63
CA ILE A 214 -0.27 18.92 6.31
C ILE A 214 -0.12 18.10 7.61
N SER A 215 -0.87 18.45 8.64
CA SER A 215 -1.01 17.66 9.86
C SER A 215 -2.26 16.82 9.70
N HIS A 216 -2.10 15.51 9.59
CA HIS A 216 -3.18 14.59 9.94
C HIS A 216 -3.61 14.96 11.37
N LEU A 217 -4.73 15.66 11.51
CA LEU A 217 -5.34 15.89 12.81
C LEU A 217 -6.07 14.58 13.16
N PRO A 218 -5.73 13.92 14.28
CA PRO A 218 -6.52 12.79 14.75
C PRO A 218 -7.98 13.24 14.95
N ALA A 219 -8.94 12.46 14.44
CA ALA A 219 -10.36 12.82 14.44
C ALA A 219 -10.93 13.21 15.82
N HIS A 220 -10.33 12.73 16.92
CA HIS A 220 -10.72 13.08 18.29
C HIS A 220 -10.41 14.54 18.68
N ILE A 221 -9.52 15.23 17.95
CA ILE A 221 -9.19 16.65 18.17
C ILE A 221 -10.17 17.55 17.40
N GLU A 222 -10.71 17.08 16.28
CA GLU A 222 -11.70 17.80 15.46
C GLU A 222 -13.04 17.94 16.20
N THR A 223 -13.50 16.88 16.86
CA THR A 223 -14.73 16.89 17.68
C THR A 223 -14.65 17.83 18.87
N ARG A 224 -13.46 18.11 19.40
CA ARG A 224 -13.25 18.98 20.57
C ARG A 224 -13.34 20.48 20.25
N ARG A 225 -13.20 20.87 18.97
CA ARG A 225 -13.24 22.27 18.53
C ARG A 225 -14.60 22.71 17.98
N GLY A 226 -15.64 21.88 18.12
CA GLY A 226 -17.00 22.22 17.68
C GLY A 226 -17.15 22.38 16.16
N GLY A 227 -16.14 21.99 15.38
CA GLY A 227 -16.19 21.99 13.92
C GLY A 227 -16.78 20.68 13.40
N SER A 228 -17.69 20.77 12.43
CA SER A 228 -18.12 19.60 11.66
C SER A 228 -16.89 19.00 10.94
N PRO A 229 -16.62 17.68 11.05
CA PRO A 229 -15.45 17.08 10.45
C PRO A 229 -15.47 17.28 8.94
N ALA A 230 -14.36 17.78 8.40
CA ALA A 230 -14.22 18.05 6.98
C ALA A 230 -14.32 16.73 6.19
N ALA A 231 -15.48 16.54 5.54
CA ALA A 231 -15.73 15.57 4.49
C ALA A 231 -15.34 14.10 4.81
N ARG A 232 -16.17 13.44 5.61
CA ARG A 232 -16.62 12.09 5.24
C ARG A 232 -18.09 12.24 4.85
N PRO A 233 -18.56 11.71 3.71
CA PRO A 233 -19.99 11.57 3.53
C PRO A 233 -20.51 10.83 4.75
N LEU A 234 -21.42 11.46 5.50
CA LEU A 234 -22.22 10.79 6.51
C LEU A 234 -22.72 9.50 5.84
N MET A 235 -22.28 8.34 6.35
CA MET A 235 -23.00 7.12 6.04
C MET A 235 -24.46 7.41 6.35
N GLN A 236 -25.30 7.20 5.34
CA GLN A 236 -26.75 7.40 5.28
C GLN A 236 -27.40 7.79 6.63
N ALA A 237 -27.86 9.04 6.72
CA ALA A 237 -28.76 9.47 7.78
C ALA A 237 -30.09 8.71 7.62
N GLY A 238 -30.30 7.63 8.39
CA GLY A 238 -31.52 6.84 8.29
C GLY A 238 -31.66 5.59 9.16
N GLU A 239 -30.71 5.22 10.02
CA GLU A 239 -30.93 4.10 10.96
C GLU A 239 -31.15 4.63 12.39
N PRO A 240 -32.32 4.38 13.01
CA PRO A 240 -32.55 4.73 14.41
C PRO A 240 -31.65 3.89 15.32
N MET A 241 -30.92 4.56 16.20
CA MET A 241 -30.19 3.94 17.31
C MET A 241 -31.16 3.13 18.16
N ILE A 242 -30.88 1.84 18.32
CA ILE A 242 -31.50 1.01 19.36
C ILE A 242 -30.70 1.24 20.64
N ASP A 243 -31.39 1.66 21.70
CA ASP A 243 -30.84 1.85 23.04
C ASP A 243 -30.17 0.56 23.54
N GLY A 244 -28.94 0.70 24.05
CA GLY A 244 -28.25 -0.39 24.75
C GLY A 244 -28.90 -0.62 26.12
N PRO A 245 -29.06 -1.88 26.58
CA PRO A 245 -29.71 -2.15 27.85
C PRO A 245 -28.76 -1.92 29.04
N GLU A 246 -29.39 -1.64 30.18
CA GLU A 246 -28.84 -1.57 31.55
C GLU A 246 -28.08 -2.84 31.96
#